data_AF-A0A3B0YSG6-F1
#
_entry.id   AF-A0A3B0YSG6-F1
#
_cell.length_a   1.000
_cell.length_b   1.000
_cell.length_c   1.000
_cell.angle_alpha   90.00
_cell.angle_beta   90.00
_cell.angle_gamma   90.00
#
_symmetry.space_group_name_H-M   'P 1'
#
loop_
_entity.id
_entity.type
_entity.pdbx_description
1 polymer ?
#
loop_
_entity_poly.entity_id
_entity_poly.type
_entity_poly.pdbx_seq_one_letter_code
_entity_poly.pdbx_strand_id
1 'polypeptide(L)'
;MLTSSSLKQINLSTATHLLKIAQSSSQQEVCGLITCDSNNQQICYPINNIASTPNTHFEMDPQQLISTTKLIRELGQSMIAIYHSHPNGCIEPSTHDIQQHQYHDLLYIIISPGNDGVLMLGAYWIHPDQTVEPVELSTQS
;
A
#
# COMPACT_ATOMS: atom_id res chain seq x y z
N MET A 1 -28.71 8.47 -10.48
CA MET A 1 -28.07 7.42 -9.66
C MET A 1 -26.61 7.40 -10.05
N LEU A 2 -25.74 7.92 -9.18
CA LEU A 2 -24.30 7.86 -9.41
C LEU A 2 -23.89 6.39 -9.22
N THR A 3 -23.60 5.70 -10.33
CA THR A 3 -23.07 4.35 -10.31
C THR A 3 -21.72 4.38 -9.57
N SER A 4 -21.61 3.56 -8.54
CA SER A 4 -20.48 3.47 -7.63
C SER A 4 -19.21 2.98 -8.36
N SER A 5 -18.47 3.91 -8.94
CA SER A 5 -17.13 3.70 -9.50
C SER A 5 -16.24 4.91 -9.20
N SER A 6 -16.35 5.43 -7.96
CA SER A 6 -15.34 6.32 -7.41
C SER A 6 -14.09 5.47 -7.13
N LEU A 7 -13.26 5.34 -8.16
CA LEU A 7 -11.94 4.74 -8.13
C LEU A 7 -11.22 5.16 -6.84
N LYS A 8 -10.63 4.21 -6.12
CA LYS A 8 -9.77 4.49 -4.97
C LYS A 8 -8.45 5.07 -5.51
N GLN A 9 -8.43 6.37 -5.78
CA GLN A 9 -7.27 7.04 -6.36
C GLN A 9 -6.20 7.24 -5.27
N ILE A 10 -4.92 7.23 -5.64
CA ILE A 10 -3.83 7.72 -4.78
C ILE A 10 -3.41 9.09 -5.29
N ASN A 11 -3.48 10.10 -4.42
CA ASN A 11 -3.13 11.46 -4.81
C ASN A 11 -1.60 11.63 -4.89
N LEU A 12 -1.15 12.67 -5.60
CA LEU A 12 0.27 12.90 -5.86
C LEU A 12 1.09 13.11 -4.57
N SER A 13 0.52 13.77 -3.56
CA SER A 13 1.20 14.01 -2.29
C SER A 13 1.43 12.70 -1.51
N THR A 14 0.47 11.79 -1.53
CA THR A 14 0.58 10.45 -0.94
C THR A 14 1.58 9.61 -1.71
N ALA A 15 1.49 9.57 -3.05
CA ALA A 15 2.48 8.87 -3.87
C ALA A 15 3.90 9.38 -3.54
N THR A 16 4.10 10.70 -3.54
CA THR A 16 5.40 11.32 -3.17
C THR A 16 5.86 10.94 -1.77
N HIS A 17 4.94 10.85 -0.81
CA HIS A 17 5.26 10.44 0.55
C HIS A 17 5.70 8.97 0.63
N LEU A 18 4.99 8.06 -0.05
CA LEU A 18 5.33 6.64 -0.12
C LEU A 18 6.72 6.42 -0.75
N LEU A 19 7.04 7.18 -1.80
CA LEU A 19 8.35 7.14 -2.43
C LEU A 19 9.47 7.52 -1.44
N LYS A 20 9.24 8.54 -0.60
CA LYS A 20 10.19 8.92 0.45
C LYS A 20 10.36 7.86 1.53
N ILE A 21 9.27 7.17 1.92
CA ILE A 21 9.32 6.06 2.88
C ILE A 21 10.15 4.90 2.31
N ALA A 22 9.93 4.52 1.05
CA ALA A 22 10.72 3.45 0.42
C ALA A 22 12.21 3.84 0.29
N GLN A 23 12.51 5.10 -0.02
CA GLN A 23 13.89 5.61 -0.08
C GLN A 23 14.63 5.56 1.26
N SER A 24 13.94 5.74 2.39
CA SER A 24 14.59 5.73 3.71
C SER A 24 14.96 4.32 4.19
N SER A 25 14.41 3.27 3.55
CA SER A 25 14.71 1.87 3.83
C SER A 25 14.91 1.09 2.51
N SER A 26 16.08 1.29 1.90
CA SER A 26 16.39 0.72 0.58
C SER A 26 16.76 -0.76 0.56
N GLN A 27 16.92 -1.39 1.73
CA GLN A 27 17.33 -2.80 1.86
C GLN A 27 16.24 -3.70 2.45
N GLN A 28 15.19 -3.12 3.02
CA GLN A 28 14.11 -3.84 3.68
C GLN A 28 12.77 -3.30 3.19
N GLU A 29 11.82 -4.20 2.97
CA GLU A 29 10.43 -3.86 2.69
C GLU A 29 9.88 -3.04 3.85
N VAL A 30 9.36 -1.85 3.52
CA VAL A 30 8.51 -1.06 4.41
C VAL A 30 7.07 -1.46 4.14
N CYS A 31 6.18 -1.34 5.13
CA CYS A 31 4.77 -1.65 4.94
C CYS A 31 3.88 -0.71 5.75
N GLY A 32 2.62 -0.61 5.38
CA GLY A 32 1.64 0.13 6.17
C GLY A 32 0.26 0.22 5.52
N LEU A 33 -0.56 1.09 6.10
CA LEU A 33 -1.93 1.35 5.66
C LEU A 33 -2.07 2.74 5.07
N ILE A 34 -2.97 2.88 4.10
CA ILE A 34 -3.43 4.18 3.60
C ILE A 34 -4.92 4.31 3.89
N THR A 35 -5.29 5.45 4.46
CA THR A 35 -6.69 5.78 4.73
C THR A 35 -7.10 7.07 4.05
N CYS A 36 -8.40 7.30 4.02
CA CYS A 36 -9.01 8.55 3.59
C CYS A 36 -9.94 9.07 4.70
N ASP A 37 -9.87 10.35 5.02
CA ASP A 37 -10.80 10.99 5.96
C ASP A 37 -12.05 11.56 5.25
N SER A 38 -12.95 12.20 6.02
CA SER A 38 -14.17 12.82 5.48
C SER A 38 -13.92 14.00 4.53
N ASN A 39 -12.71 14.56 4.53
CA ASN A 39 -12.30 15.66 3.66
C ASN A 39 -11.55 15.16 2.41
N ASN A 40 -11.57 13.85 2.15
CA ASN A 40 -10.77 13.18 1.11
C ASN A 40 -9.25 13.30 1.30
N GLN A 41 -8.78 13.61 2.51
CA GLN A 41 -7.36 13.64 2.80
C GLN A 41 -6.85 12.21 2.99
N GLN A 42 -5.83 11.87 2.21
CA GLN A 42 -5.13 10.59 2.31
C GLN A 42 -4.05 10.64 3.39
N ILE A 43 -3.99 9.61 4.23
CA ILE A 43 -3.10 9.53 5.38
C ILE A 43 -2.40 8.17 5.35
N CYS A 44 -1.08 8.17 5.51
CA CYS A 44 -0.26 6.97 5.59
C CYS A 44 0.04 6.63 7.05
N TYR A 45 -0.17 5.38 7.41
CA TYR A 45 0.21 4.80 8.70
C TYR A 45 1.26 3.72 8.47
N PRO A 46 2.55 4.03 8.67
CA PRO A 46 3.61 3.02 8.66
C PRO A 46 3.36 1.98 9.76
N ILE A 47 3.61 0.72 9.44
CA ILE A 47 3.61 -0.39 10.39
C ILE A 47 4.94 -1.10 10.27
N ASN A 48 5.54 -1.46 11.40
CA ASN A 48 6.82 -2.17 11.39
C ASN A 48 6.71 -3.51 10.65
N ASN A 49 7.68 -3.75 9.78
CA ASN A 49 7.91 -5.06 9.19
C ASN A 49 8.70 -5.94 10.19
N ILE A 50 8.07 -7.00 10.67
CA ILE A 50 8.66 -7.96 11.61
C ILE A 50 9.03 -9.30 10.94
N ALA A 51 8.98 -9.36 9.61
CA ALA A 51 9.36 -10.55 8.85
C ALA A 51 10.76 -11.04 9.20
N SER A 52 10.95 -12.36 9.16
CA SER A 52 12.27 -12.97 9.39
C SER A 52 13.27 -12.70 8.24
N THR A 53 12.78 -12.50 7.01
CA THR A 53 13.60 -12.02 5.87
C THR A 53 13.01 -10.75 5.25
N PRO A 54 13.13 -9.61 5.97
CA PRO A 54 12.43 -8.37 5.63
C PRO A 54 12.93 -7.71 4.33
N ASN A 55 13.96 -8.24 3.70
CA ASN A 55 14.46 -7.82 2.40
C ASN A 55 13.68 -8.41 1.22
N THR A 56 12.75 -9.34 1.46
CA THR A 56 12.04 -10.12 0.42
C THR A 56 10.55 -10.33 0.66
N HIS A 57 10.07 -10.04 1.87
CA HIS A 57 8.66 -10.05 2.21
C HIS A 57 8.43 -9.15 3.43
N PHE A 58 7.18 -8.81 3.68
CA PHE A 58 6.76 -8.10 4.87
C PHE A 58 5.80 -8.93 5.72
N GLU A 59 5.89 -8.72 7.03
CA GLU A 59 4.91 -9.18 8.01
C GLU A 59 4.64 -7.99 8.93
N MET A 60 3.41 -7.46 8.89
CA MET A 60 3.06 -6.31 9.72
C MET A 60 3.02 -6.70 11.20
N ASP A 61 3.65 -5.90 12.07
CA ASP A 61 3.54 -6.03 13.52
C ASP A 61 2.06 -6.07 13.94
N PRO A 62 1.57 -7.20 14.49
CA PRO A 62 0.15 -7.36 14.82
C PRO A 62 -0.34 -6.38 15.88
N GLN A 63 0.51 -6.01 16.85
CA GLN A 63 0.15 -5.08 17.90
C GLN A 63 -0.02 -3.67 17.32
N GLN A 64 0.89 -3.25 16.44
CA GLN A 64 0.75 -1.98 15.73
C GLN A 64 -0.47 -1.99 14.82
N LEU A 65 -0.68 -3.04 14.02
CA LEU A 65 -1.82 -3.16 13.13
C LEU A 65 -3.15 -3.04 13.88
N ILE A 66 -3.31 -3.71 15.02
CA ILE A 66 -4.51 -3.62 15.87
C ILE A 66 -4.69 -2.19 16.39
N SER A 67 -3.63 -1.59 16.95
CA SER A 67 -3.70 -0.24 17.53
C SER A 67 -4.01 0.84 16.48
N THR A 68 -3.38 0.75 15.31
CA THR A 68 -3.60 1.64 14.16
C THR A 68 -5.00 1.46 13.61
N THR A 69 -5.47 0.22 13.42
CA THR A 69 -6.84 -0.03 12.92
C THR A 69 -7.90 0.50 13.90
N LYS A 70 -7.65 0.39 15.22
CA LYS A 70 -8.51 1.00 16.23
C LYS A 70 -8.54 2.52 16.10
N LEU A 71 -7.37 3.16 16.00
CA LEU A 71 -7.25 4.61 15.81
C LEU A 71 -7.99 5.08 14.55
N ILE A 72 -7.81 4.38 13.42
CA ILE A 72 -8.48 4.68 12.14
C ILE A 72 -10.01 4.73 12.32
N ARG A 73 -10.58 3.76 13.05
CA ARG A 73 -12.01 3.71 13.35
C ARG A 73 -12.45 4.87 14.26
N GLU A 74 -11.67 5.19 15.29
CA GLU A 74 -11.95 6.29 16.21
C GLU A 74 -11.91 7.65 15.52
N LEU A 75 -11.04 7.81 14.53
CA LEU A 75 -10.93 9.00 13.68
C LEU A 75 -11.96 9.04 12.55
N GLY A 76 -12.81 8.01 12.40
CA GLY A 76 -13.81 7.93 11.33
C GLY A 76 -13.21 7.83 9.93
N GLN A 77 -11.96 7.36 9.82
CA GLN A 77 -11.26 7.23 8.54
C GLN A 77 -11.59 5.89 7.88
N SER A 78 -11.61 5.88 6.55
CA SER A 78 -11.81 4.67 5.75
C SER A 78 -10.48 4.16 5.25
N MET A 79 -10.20 2.87 5.44
CA MET A 79 -9.02 2.22 4.85
C MET A 79 -9.22 2.07 3.35
N ILE A 80 -8.24 2.48 2.55
CA ILE A 80 -8.33 2.44 1.07
C ILE A 80 -7.25 1.58 0.44
N ALA A 81 -6.11 1.40 1.09
CA ALA A 81 -5.02 0.57 0.57
C ALA A 81 -4.12 0.01 1.69
N ILE A 82 -3.43 -1.07 1.34
CA ILE A 82 -2.20 -1.53 1.97
C ILE A 82 -1.06 -1.14 1.03
N TYR A 83 0.07 -0.72 1.60
CA TYR A 83 1.28 -0.50 0.81
C TYR A 83 2.45 -1.29 1.36
N HIS A 84 3.36 -1.66 0.47
CA HIS A 84 4.69 -2.12 0.81
C HIS A 84 5.72 -1.75 -0.26
N SER A 85 7.01 -1.87 0.08
CA SER A 85 8.08 -1.72 -0.91
C SER A 85 8.71 -3.04 -1.30
N HIS A 86 9.15 -3.14 -2.54
CA HIS A 86 10.04 -4.20 -3.03
C HIS A 86 11.42 -3.59 -3.31
N PRO A 87 12.44 -3.85 -2.46
CA PRO A 87 13.80 -3.37 -2.69
C PRO A 87 14.46 -3.88 -3.98
N ASN A 88 13.90 -4.93 -4.60
CA ASN A 88 14.51 -5.69 -5.69
C ASN A 88 14.28 -5.12 -7.10
N GLY A 89 13.44 -4.09 -7.25
CA GLY A 89 13.17 -3.50 -8.56
C GLY A 89 11.81 -3.84 -9.16
N CYS A 90 11.06 -4.80 -8.61
CA CYS A 90 9.76 -5.21 -9.12
C CYS A 90 8.61 -4.37 -8.52
N ILE A 91 7.60 -4.02 -9.33
CA ILE A 91 6.35 -3.44 -8.82
C ILE A 91 5.18 -4.42 -8.90
N GLU A 92 5.36 -5.60 -9.49
CA GLU A 92 4.31 -6.62 -9.55
C GLU A 92 4.19 -7.35 -8.21
N PRO A 93 2.96 -7.67 -7.76
CA PRO A 93 2.77 -8.50 -6.56
C PRO A 93 3.51 -9.83 -6.68
N SER A 94 4.29 -10.18 -5.67
CA SER A 94 4.93 -11.48 -5.60
C SER A 94 3.89 -12.58 -5.34
N THR A 95 4.28 -13.84 -5.57
CA THR A 95 3.43 -14.99 -5.18
C THR A 95 3.09 -14.96 -3.69
N HIS A 96 4.01 -14.47 -2.84
CA HIS A 96 3.76 -14.35 -1.41
C HIS A 96 2.71 -13.27 -1.11
N ASP A 97 2.78 -12.11 -1.78
CA ASP A 97 1.80 -11.03 -1.63
C ASP A 97 0.39 -11.50 -1.97
N ILE A 98 0.25 -12.26 -3.06
CA ILE A 98 -1.03 -12.80 -3.54
C ILE A 98 -1.58 -13.85 -2.55
N GLN A 99 -0.72 -14.73 -2.02
CA GLN A 99 -1.13 -15.79 -1.10
C GLN A 99 -1.47 -15.30 0.31
N GLN A 100 -0.76 -14.28 0.79
CA GLN A 100 -0.98 -13.70 2.12
C GLN A 100 -2.01 -12.57 2.12
N HIS A 101 -2.65 -12.31 0.96
CA HIS A 101 -3.66 -11.28 0.84
C HIS A 101 -4.90 -11.62 1.66
N GLN A 102 -5.20 -10.79 2.67
CA GLN A 102 -6.36 -10.96 3.55
C GLN A 102 -7.46 -9.92 3.31
N TYR A 103 -7.21 -8.89 2.48
CA TYR A 103 -8.05 -7.70 2.40
C TYR A 103 -8.48 -7.36 0.96
N HIS A 104 -9.40 -8.15 0.42
CA HIS A 104 -9.88 -8.07 -0.97
C HIS A 104 -10.49 -6.72 -1.38
N ASP A 105 -10.96 -5.96 -0.40
CA ASP A 105 -11.54 -4.63 -0.62
C ASP A 105 -10.50 -3.50 -0.53
N LEU A 106 -9.20 -3.78 -0.47
CA LEU A 106 -8.16 -2.76 -0.40
C LEU A 106 -7.25 -2.83 -1.63
N LEU A 107 -6.81 -1.65 -2.08
CA LEU A 107 -5.74 -1.60 -3.06
C LEU A 107 -4.45 -2.12 -2.46
N TYR A 108 -3.65 -2.79 -3.28
CA TYR A 108 -2.26 -3.12 -2.98
C TYR A 108 -1.35 -2.17 -3.74
N ILE A 109 -0.63 -1.33 -2.99
CA ILE A 109 0.32 -0.37 -3.52
C ILE A 109 1.74 -0.90 -3.32
N ILE A 110 2.49 -1.07 -4.41
CA ILE A 110 3.85 -1.60 -4.38
C ILE A 110 4.80 -0.52 -4.87
N ILE A 111 5.79 -0.18 -4.04
CA ILE A 111 6.81 0.82 -4.36
C ILE A 111 8.15 0.13 -4.59
N SER A 112 8.88 0.50 -5.63
CA SER A 112 10.17 -0.11 -5.91
C SER A 112 11.14 0.84 -6.60
N PRO A 113 12.47 0.74 -6.41
CA PRO A 113 13.43 1.44 -7.24
C PRO A 113 13.40 0.95 -8.69
N GLY A 114 13.27 1.87 -9.65
CA GLY A 114 13.48 1.60 -11.07
C GLY A 114 14.97 1.49 -11.42
N ASN A 115 15.25 0.91 -12.59
CA ASN A 115 16.61 0.65 -13.07
C ASN A 115 17.46 1.90 -13.29
N ASP A 116 16.84 3.06 -13.46
CA ASP A 116 17.47 4.37 -13.60
C ASP A 116 17.54 5.16 -12.28
N GLY A 117 17.15 4.52 -11.16
CA GLY A 117 17.06 5.16 -9.86
C GLY A 117 15.76 5.96 -9.65
N VAL A 118 14.85 5.98 -10.62
CA VAL A 118 13.51 6.56 -10.46
C VAL A 118 12.63 5.55 -9.75
N LEU A 119 12.09 5.90 -8.60
CA LEU A 119 11.15 5.03 -7.91
C LEU A 119 9.85 4.87 -8.74
N MET A 120 9.41 3.63 -8.85
CA MET A 120 8.17 3.21 -9.49
C MET A 120 7.13 2.86 -8.43
N LEU A 121 5.85 3.01 -8.78
CA LEU A 121 4.74 2.66 -7.91
C LEU A 121 3.66 2.00 -8.75
N GLY A 122 3.28 0.77 -8.37
CA GLY A 122 2.19 0.00 -8.95
C GLY A 122 1.00 -0.08 -7.99
N ALA A 123 -0.21 -0.20 -8.53
CA ALA A 123 -1.42 -0.41 -7.77
C ALA A 123 -2.21 -1.59 -8.34
N TYR A 124 -2.76 -2.42 -7.46
CA TYR A 124 -3.37 -3.69 -7.85
C TYR A 124 -4.62 -3.97 -7.01
N TRP A 125 -5.64 -4.55 -7.66
CA TRP A 125 -6.64 -5.37 -6.99
C TRP A 125 -6.15 -6.81 -6.98
N ILE A 126 -6.23 -7.45 -5.81
CA ILE A 126 -5.99 -8.89 -5.67
C ILE A 126 -7.34 -9.52 -5.32
N HIS A 127 -7.88 -10.28 -6.26
CA HIS A 127 -9.20 -10.90 -6.13
C HIS A 127 -9.12 -12.18 -5.29
N PRO A 128 -10.25 -12.66 -4.70
CA PRO A 128 -10.26 -13.88 -3.89
C PRO A 128 -9.80 -15.16 -4.61
N ASP A 129 -9.90 -15.17 -5.95
CA ASP A 129 -9.40 -16.23 -6.81
C ASP A 129 -7.91 -16.08 -7.18
N GLN A 130 -7.21 -15.15 -6.52
CA GLN A 130 -5.81 -14.78 -6.73
C GLN A 130 -5.52 -14.09 -8.07
N THR A 131 -6.57 -13.69 -8.80
CA THR A 131 -6.39 -12.85 -9.99
C THR A 131 -5.88 -11.47 -9.59
N VAL A 132 -4.82 -11.02 -10.25
CA VAL A 132 -4.23 -9.69 -10.06
C VAL A 132 -4.68 -8.78 -11.19
N GLU A 133 -5.30 -7.66 -10.86
CA GLU A 133 -5.75 -6.64 -11.80
C GLU A 133 -4.99 -5.34 -11.54
N PRO A 134 -4.18 -4.85 -12.50
CA PRO A 134 -3.50 -3.57 -12.36
C PRO A 134 -4.49 -2.41 -12.40
N VAL A 135 -4.24 -1.40 -11.58
CA VAL A 135 -5.06 -0.18 -11.47
C VAL A 135 -4.25 1.00 -11.93
N GLU A 136 -4.78 1.76 -12.88
CA GLU A 136 -4.18 3.04 -13.26
C GLU A 136 -4.32 4.03 -12.11
N LEU A 137 -3.19 4.58 -11.69
CA LEU A 137 -3.14 5.60 -10.68
C LEU A 137 -3.39 6.96 -11.31
N SER A 138 -4.57 7.52 -11.07
CA SER A 138 -4.83 8.91 -11.37
C SER A 138 -4.23 9.79 -10.28
N THR A 139 -3.08 10.40 -10.56
CA THR A 139 -2.41 11.36 -9.66
C THR A 139 -3.06 12.75 -9.70
N GLN A 140 -4.40 12.83 -9.83
CA GLN A 140 -5.06 14.13 -9.95
C GLN A 140 -4.97 14.89 -8.62
N SER A 141 -4.60 16.17 -8.74
CA SER A 141 -4.37 17.15 -7.67
C SER A 141 -5.66 17.65 -7.03
#